data_AF-A0A821GVR6-F1
#
_entry.id   AF-A0A821GVR6-F1
#
_cell.length_a   1.000
_cell.length_b   1.000
_cell.length_c   1.000
_cell.angle_alpha   90.00
_cell.angle_beta   90.00
_cell.angle_gamma   90.00
#
_symmetry.space_group_name_H-M   'P 1'
#
loop_
_entity.id
_entity.type
_entity.pdbx_description
1 polymer ?
#
loop_
_entity_poly.entity_id
_entity_poly.type
_entity_poly.pdbx_seq_one_letter_code
_entity_poly.pdbx_strand_id
1 'polypeptide(L)'
;KGLEQKNTTAITRAAYLQCILVTYKEDNLTGLIPMHTILMASYERGVNQSTLINCLHEALLAALIMINIAQMNSSYDNKLTALWSSLNDSKKQIFTTDKFQKEINPAGARVFFQLYEQLHGTLHIQDMVPYTRTFIYLILHSSYDVRKPAYDIIRRLVNNLRSTDTDISLALLTGLTSFLDHFQVTNETSSNDDANQQLNLTTVSKAFEETILCIAKSMRMQDEKFKQTLADRALLACCSSSILLSSSEKLWLKFLYLIFDKKQNEAENYFKNNVNSLVQICTTNQRLTKLVPATKIKT
;
A
#
# COMPACT_ATOMS: atom_id res chain seq x y z
N LYS A 1 -29.65 17.78 2.78
CA LYS A 1 -29.66 19.22 3.15
C LYS A 1 -28.26 19.81 3.36
N GLY A 2 -27.46 19.40 4.36
CA GLY A 2 -26.12 20.00 4.61
C GLY A 2 -25.09 19.80 3.48
N LEU A 3 -25.09 18.62 2.85
CA LEU A 3 -24.21 18.29 1.70
C LEU A 3 -24.52 19.06 0.41
N GLU A 4 -25.75 19.59 0.28
CA GLU A 4 -26.27 20.20 -0.96
C GLU A 4 -26.21 21.74 -0.93
N GLN A 5 -25.84 22.32 0.21
CA GLN A 5 -25.74 23.77 0.35
C GLN A 5 -24.50 24.31 -0.39
N LYS A 6 -24.69 25.37 -1.17
CA LYS A 6 -23.65 26.00 -2.00
C LYS A 6 -22.43 26.50 -1.19
N ASN A 7 -22.65 26.87 0.08
CA ASN A 7 -21.61 27.44 0.95
C ASN A 7 -20.91 26.39 1.82
N THR A 8 -21.29 25.11 1.71
CA THR A 8 -20.63 24.05 2.48
C THR A 8 -19.20 23.88 1.98
N THR A 9 -18.23 23.84 2.89
CA THR A 9 -16.82 23.62 2.52
C THR A 9 -16.55 22.15 2.23
N ALA A 10 -15.46 21.84 1.53
CA ALA A 10 -15.04 20.46 1.26
C ALA A 10 -14.80 19.67 2.55
N ILE A 11 -14.25 20.32 3.59
CA ILE A 11 -14.03 19.73 4.91
C ILE A 11 -15.37 19.33 5.55
N THR A 12 -16.36 20.22 5.52
CA THR A 12 -17.68 19.93 6.09
C THR A 12 -18.37 18.79 5.33
N ARG A 13 -18.26 18.74 4.00
CA ARG A 13 -18.80 17.62 3.21
C ARG A 13 -18.08 16.31 3.51
N ALA A 14 -16.76 16.31 3.59
CA ALA A 14 -15.98 15.15 3.98
C ALA A 14 -16.39 14.65 5.38
N ALA A 15 -16.63 15.54 6.34
CA ALA A 15 -17.12 15.14 7.67
C ALA A 15 -18.50 14.45 7.60
N TYR A 16 -19.44 14.97 6.81
CA TYR A 16 -20.73 14.29 6.59
C TYR A 16 -20.57 12.91 5.94
N LEU A 17 -19.74 12.80 4.90
CA LEU A 17 -19.49 11.51 4.23
C LEU A 17 -18.79 10.51 5.16
N GLN A 18 -17.87 10.98 6.01
CA GLN A 18 -17.23 10.16 7.03
C GLN A 18 -18.26 9.64 8.05
N CYS A 19 -19.20 10.48 8.50
CA CYS A 19 -20.29 10.06 9.35
C CYS A 19 -21.18 9.01 8.66
N ILE A 20 -21.48 9.19 7.38
CA ILE A 20 -22.24 8.21 6.59
C ILE A 20 -21.51 6.88 6.56
N LEU A 21 -20.21 6.86 6.26
CA LEU A 21 -19.40 5.64 6.19
C LEU A 21 -19.35 4.89 7.53
N VAL A 22 -19.36 5.60 8.67
CA VAL A 22 -19.36 4.99 10.00
C VAL A 22 -20.76 4.52 10.42
N THR A 23 -21.81 5.21 9.99
CA THR A 23 -23.21 4.95 10.40
C THR A 23 -23.84 3.85 9.56
N TYR A 24 -23.58 3.84 8.25
CA TYR A 24 -24.12 2.87 7.31
C TYR A 24 -23.17 1.69 7.20
N LYS A 25 -23.57 0.57 7.82
CA LYS A 25 -22.93 -0.74 7.66
C LYS A 25 -23.52 -1.47 6.45
N GLU A 26 -22.84 -2.52 6.01
CA GLU A 26 -23.11 -3.31 4.79
C GLU A 26 -24.61 -3.54 4.53
N ASP A 27 -25.36 -3.95 5.55
CA ASP A 27 -26.79 -4.28 5.46
C ASP A 27 -27.71 -3.11 5.05
N ASN A 28 -27.30 -1.86 5.27
CA ASN A 28 -28.12 -0.66 5.02
C ASN A 28 -27.56 0.26 3.94
N LEU A 29 -26.43 -0.08 3.31
CA LEU A 29 -25.76 0.78 2.32
C LEU A 29 -26.63 1.07 1.09
N THR A 30 -27.50 0.13 0.70
CA THR A 30 -28.41 0.31 -0.45
C THR A 30 -29.41 1.47 -0.23
N GLY A 31 -29.68 1.84 1.02
CA GLY A 31 -30.47 3.03 1.35
C GLY A 31 -29.83 4.36 0.91
N LEU A 32 -28.54 4.35 0.56
CA LEU A 32 -27.81 5.52 0.05
C LEU A 32 -27.89 5.70 -1.48
N ILE A 33 -28.50 4.77 -2.22
CA ILE A 33 -28.66 4.87 -3.69
C ILE A 33 -29.28 6.23 -4.13
N PRO A 34 -30.29 6.80 -3.44
CA PRO A 34 -30.82 8.12 -3.80
C PRO A 34 -29.79 9.26 -3.72
N MET A 35 -28.68 9.07 -2.98
CA MET A 35 -27.60 10.05 -2.86
C MET A 35 -26.60 10.02 -4.02
N HIS A 36 -26.80 9.16 -5.03
CA HIS A 36 -25.89 8.99 -6.17
C HIS A 36 -25.39 10.32 -6.76
N THR A 37 -26.32 11.22 -7.09
CA THR A 37 -25.98 12.52 -7.71
C THR A 37 -25.08 13.36 -6.80
N ILE A 38 -25.29 13.34 -5.49
CA ILE A 38 -24.48 14.08 -4.51
C ILE A 38 -23.09 13.44 -4.37
N LEU A 39 -23.03 12.11 -4.34
CA LEU A 39 -21.77 11.36 -4.26
C LEU A 39 -20.93 11.58 -5.53
N MET A 40 -21.53 11.48 -6.71
CA MET A 40 -20.85 11.77 -7.98
C MET A 40 -20.39 13.22 -8.06
N ALA A 41 -21.22 14.19 -7.67
CA ALA A 41 -20.80 15.60 -7.64
C ALA A 41 -19.64 15.84 -6.67
N SER A 42 -19.58 15.09 -5.55
CA SER A 42 -18.47 15.15 -4.59
C SER A 42 -17.19 14.56 -5.18
N TYR A 43 -17.29 13.46 -5.91
CA TYR A 43 -16.19 12.86 -6.63
C TYR A 43 -15.65 13.79 -7.74
N GLU A 44 -16.53 14.30 -8.60
CA GLU A 44 -16.18 15.20 -9.71
C GLU A 44 -15.53 16.50 -9.23
N ARG A 45 -15.94 17.03 -8.06
CA ARG A 45 -15.24 18.16 -7.43
C ARG A 45 -13.78 17.84 -7.15
N GLY A 46 -13.47 16.66 -6.63
CA GLY A 46 -12.08 16.23 -6.41
C GLY A 46 -11.32 16.04 -7.72
N VAL A 47 -11.97 15.55 -8.77
CA VAL A 47 -11.37 15.46 -10.11
C VAL A 47 -11.01 16.85 -10.64
N ASN A 48 -11.95 17.79 -10.57
CA ASN A 48 -11.77 19.16 -11.07
C ASN A 48 -10.84 20.01 -10.21
N GLN A 49 -10.69 19.68 -8.93
CA GLN A 49 -9.86 20.40 -7.95
C GLN A 49 -8.82 19.47 -7.33
N SER A 50 -8.14 18.69 -8.18
CA SER A 50 -7.14 17.69 -7.76
C SER A 50 -5.91 18.29 -7.08
N THR A 51 -5.77 19.61 -7.10
CA THR A 51 -4.74 20.36 -6.36
C THR A 51 -5.13 20.68 -4.92
N LEU A 52 -6.38 20.44 -4.50
CA LEU A 52 -6.83 20.73 -3.14
C LEU A 52 -7.06 19.42 -2.38
N ILE A 53 -6.21 19.14 -1.38
CA ILE A 53 -6.29 17.89 -0.61
C ILE A 53 -7.65 17.68 0.06
N ASN A 54 -8.32 18.75 0.51
CA ASN A 54 -9.65 18.64 1.11
C ASN A 54 -10.70 18.15 0.11
N CYS A 55 -10.59 18.54 -1.16
CA CYS A 55 -11.48 18.09 -2.23
C CYS A 55 -11.15 16.64 -2.65
N LEU A 56 -9.87 16.26 -2.65
CA LEU A 56 -9.46 14.87 -2.85
C LEU A 56 -9.97 13.96 -1.74
N HIS A 57 -9.90 14.39 -0.47
CA HIS A 57 -10.42 13.61 0.66
C HIS A 57 -11.94 13.44 0.58
N GLU A 58 -12.68 14.49 0.22
CA GLU A 58 -14.12 14.41 -0.06
C GLU A 58 -14.42 13.40 -1.19
N ALA A 59 -13.70 13.48 -2.30
CA ALA A 59 -13.87 12.57 -3.43
C ALA A 59 -13.51 11.12 -3.08
N LEU A 60 -12.49 10.91 -2.24
CA LEU A 60 -12.08 9.60 -1.77
C LEU A 60 -13.19 8.91 -0.95
N LEU A 61 -13.79 9.66 -0.02
CA LEU A 61 -14.94 9.18 0.75
C LEU A 61 -16.14 8.86 -0.14
N ALA A 62 -16.45 9.75 -1.09
CA ALA A 62 -17.56 9.53 -2.02
C ALA A 62 -17.33 8.30 -2.90
N ALA A 63 -16.12 8.11 -3.42
CA ALA A 63 -15.74 6.95 -4.22
C ALA A 63 -15.90 5.65 -3.41
N LEU A 64 -15.38 5.60 -2.19
CA LEU A 64 -15.49 4.43 -1.32
C LEU A 64 -16.95 4.07 -1.03
N ILE A 65 -17.79 5.05 -0.69
CA ILE A 65 -19.22 4.82 -0.45
C ILE A 65 -19.89 4.24 -1.71
N MET A 66 -19.64 4.83 -2.88
CA MET A 66 -20.22 4.36 -4.13
C MET A 66 -19.80 2.93 -4.49
N ILE A 67 -18.52 2.59 -4.29
CA ILE A 67 -18.00 1.24 -4.53
C ILE A 67 -18.64 0.25 -3.55
N ASN A 68 -18.75 0.59 -2.26
CA ASN A 68 -19.39 -0.29 -1.29
C ASN A 68 -20.88 -0.53 -1.63
N ILE A 69 -21.59 0.48 -2.15
CA ILE A 69 -22.97 0.30 -2.64
C ILE A 69 -22.99 -0.64 -3.85
N ALA A 70 -22.08 -0.48 -4.81
CA ALA A 70 -22.01 -1.32 -6.01
C ALA A 70 -21.74 -2.79 -5.70
N GLN A 71 -20.92 -3.08 -4.69
CA GLN A 71 -20.66 -4.44 -4.22
C GLN A 71 -21.91 -5.13 -3.64
N MET A 72 -22.81 -4.35 -3.02
CA MET A 72 -24.08 -4.86 -2.48
C MET A 72 -25.22 -4.85 -3.51
N ASN A 73 -25.09 -4.08 -4.59
CA ASN A 73 -26.12 -3.90 -5.61
C ASN A 73 -25.50 -3.76 -7.01
N SER A 74 -25.48 -4.87 -7.75
CA SER A 74 -24.94 -4.92 -9.12
C SER A 74 -25.64 -3.98 -10.11
N SER A 75 -26.91 -3.63 -9.88
CA SER A 75 -27.62 -2.67 -10.74
C SER A 75 -27.15 -1.23 -10.53
N TYR A 76 -26.58 -0.92 -9.36
CA TYR A 76 -25.96 0.37 -9.08
C TYR A 76 -24.61 0.51 -9.79
N ASP A 77 -23.86 -0.58 -9.93
CA ASP A 77 -22.54 -0.60 -10.58
C ASP A 77 -22.59 -0.04 -12.02
N ASN A 78 -23.65 -0.35 -12.76
CA ASN A 78 -23.91 0.19 -14.10
C ASN A 78 -23.96 1.73 -14.16
N LYS A 79 -24.19 2.42 -13.03
CA LYS A 79 -24.22 3.89 -12.94
C LYS A 79 -22.84 4.48 -12.65
N LEU A 80 -21.84 3.66 -12.33
CA LEU A 80 -20.51 4.09 -11.93
C LEU A 80 -19.50 4.11 -13.07
N THR A 81 -19.94 4.03 -14.33
CA THR A 81 -19.06 4.03 -15.52
C THR A 81 -18.05 5.18 -15.52
N ALA A 82 -18.49 6.39 -15.16
CA ALA A 82 -17.60 7.56 -15.08
C ALA A 82 -16.53 7.42 -13.98
N LEU A 83 -16.93 6.89 -12.81
CA LEU A 83 -16.02 6.62 -11.70
C LEU A 83 -15.02 5.53 -12.07
N TRP A 84 -15.48 4.39 -12.59
CA TRP A 84 -14.60 3.30 -13.02
C TRP A 84 -13.63 3.72 -14.13
N SER A 85 -14.10 4.51 -15.10
CA SER A 85 -13.22 5.07 -16.15
C SER A 85 -12.10 5.92 -15.54
N SER A 86 -12.40 6.74 -14.54
CA SER A 86 -11.40 7.58 -13.88
C SER A 86 -10.47 6.81 -12.96
N LEU A 87 -10.92 5.71 -12.35
CA LEU A 87 -10.10 4.87 -11.49
C LEU A 87 -9.18 3.92 -12.28
N ASN A 88 -9.58 3.50 -13.48
CA ASN A 88 -8.80 2.60 -14.34
C ASN A 88 -7.82 3.37 -15.24
N ASP A 89 -8.17 4.58 -15.67
CA ASP A 89 -7.30 5.39 -16.51
C ASP A 89 -6.17 6.03 -15.69
N SER A 90 -4.95 5.51 -15.83
CA SER A 90 -3.74 6.04 -15.17
C SER A 90 -3.54 7.55 -15.27
N LYS A 91 -4.09 8.22 -16.31
CA LYS A 91 -4.00 9.69 -16.46
C LYS A 91 -5.05 10.45 -15.64
N LYS A 92 -6.11 9.78 -15.18
CA LYS A 92 -7.23 10.35 -14.42
C LYS A 92 -7.22 9.93 -12.94
N GLN A 93 -6.29 9.07 -12.54
CA GLN A 93 -6.17 8.58 -11.17
C GLN A 93 -5.71 9.68 -10.20
N ILE A 94 -6.67 10.43 -9.66
CA ILE A 94 -6.38 11.52 -8.71
C ILE A 94 -5.81 11.07 -7.37
N PHE A 95 -6.06 9.81 -6.98
CA PHE A 95 -5.60 9.23 -5.70
C PHE A 95 -4.21 8.59 -5.78
N THR A 96 -3.51 8.69 -6.91
CA THR A 96 -2.17 8.09 -7.09
C THR A 96 -1.08 9.11 -7.38
N THR A 97 -1.44 10.39 -7.31
CA THR A 97 -0.53 11.52 -7.54
C THR A 97 0.42 11.73 -6.37
N ASP A 98 1.63 12.23 -6.66
CA ASP A 98 2.63 12.55 -5.63
C ASP A 98 2.12 13.61 -4.64
N LYS A 99 1.30 14.53 -5.13
CA LYS A 99 0.66 15.56 -4.29
C LYS A 99 -0.29 14.93 -3.27
N PHE A 100 -1.16 14.02 -3.71
CA PHE A 100 -2.04 13.29 -2.80
C PHE A 100 -1.24 12.51 -1.75
N GLN A 101 -0.20 11.80 -2.17
CA GLN A 101 0.69 11.06 -1.28
C GLN A 101 1.32 11.93 -0.18
N LYS A 102 1.80 13.13 -0.53
CA LYS A 102 2.46 14.05 0.40
C LYS A 102 1.51 14.79 1.34
N GLU A 103 0.31 15.14 0.88
CA GLU A 103 -0.60 16.04 1.63
C GLU A 103 -1.67 15.29 2.43
N ILE A 104 -1.86 13.99 2.18
CA ILE A 104 -2.91 13.22 2.85
C ILE A 104 -2.69 13.13 4.36
N ASN A 105 -3.75 13.41 5.11
CA ASN A 105 -3.75 13.30 6.56
C ASN A 105 -4.08 11.85 7.02
N PRO A 106 -3.91 11.52 8.31
CA PRO A 106 -4.16 10.16 8.79
C PRO A 106 -5.60 9.66 8.61
N ALA A 107 -6.59 10.55 8.64
CA ALA A 107 -7.98 10.17 8.39
C ALA A 107 -8.19 9.78 6.93
N GLY A 108 -7.69 10.58 5.98
CA GLY A 108 -7.75 10.29 4.56
C GLY A 108 -6.97 9.02 4.19
N ALA A 109 -5.81 8.79 4.81
CA ALA A 109 -5.04 7.57 4.56
C ALA A 109 -5.81 6.30 4.95
N ARG A 110 -6.56 6.33 6.06
CA ARG A 110 -7.44 5.21 6.46
C ARG A 110 -8.49 4.90 5.39
N VAL A 111 -9.13 5.93 4.87
CA VAL A 111 -10.13 5.81 3.80
C VAL A 111 -9.47 5.30 2.52
N PHE A 112 -8.25 5.77 2.20
CA PHE A 112 -7.50 5.29 1.04
C PHE A 112 -7.19 3.79 1.15
N PHE A 113 -6.78 3.31 2.32
CA PHE A 113 -6.52 1.88 2.49
C PHE A 113 -7.80 1.04 2.34
N GLN A 114 -8.93 1.52 2.86
CA GLN A 114 -10.22 0.87 2.64
C GLN A 114 -10.59 0.84 1.15
N LEU A 115 -10.39 1.95 0.44
CA LEU A 115 -10.58 1.99 -1.01
C LEU A 115 -9.66 0.99 -1.72
N TYR A 116 -8.38 0.93 -1.36
CA TYR A 116 -7.41 -0.01 -1.90
C TYR A 116 -7.87 -1.47 -1.72
N GLU A 117 -8.38 -1.81 -0.54
CA GLU A 117 -8.95 -3.14 -0.25
C GLU A 117 -10.11 -3.48 -1.20
N GLN A 118 -11.01 -2.53 -1.45
CA GLN A 118 -12.12 -2.75 -2.39
C GLN A 118 -11.66 -2.86 -3.84
N LEU A 119 -10.74 -1.99 -4.27
CA LEU A 119 -10.22 -1.99 -5.65
C LEU A 119 -9.44 -3.27 -5.96
N HIS A 120 -8.73 -3.84 -4.99
CA HIS A 120 -7.99 -5.09 -5.18
C HIS A 120 -8.91 -6.26 -5.58
N GLY A 121 -10.16 -6.27 -5.11
CA GLY A 121 -11.14 -7.29 -5.47
C GLY A 121 -11.84 -7.04 -6.82
N THR A 122 -11.65 -5.87 -7.43
CA THR A 122 -12.46 -5.42 -8.58
C THR A 122 -11.62 -5.09 -9.81
N LEU A 123 -10.45 -4.47 -9.66
CA LEU A 123 -9.62 -4.02 -10.76
C LEU A 123 -8.68 -5.11 -11.28
N HIS A 124 -8.28 -4.96 -12.55
CA HIS A 124 -7.20 -5.78 -13.09
C HIS A 124 -5.85 -5.40 -12.45
N ILE A 125 -4.94 -6.37 -12.45
CA ILE A 125 -3.62 -6.27 -11.84
C ILE A 125 -2.83 -5.05 -12.33
N GLN A 126 -2.88 -4.79 -13.64
CA GLN A 126 -2.13 -3.69 -14.26
C GLN A 126 -2.64 -2.32 -13.75
N ASP A 127 -3.95 -2.20 -13.56
CA ASP A 127 -4.59 -0.97 -13.07
C ASP A 127 -4.36 -0.76 -11.57
N MET A 128 -4.05 -1.84 -10.83
CA MET A 128 -3.71 -1.79 -9.41
C MET A 128 -2.29 -1.31 -9.12
N VAL A 129 -1.39 -1.28 -10.11
CA VAL A 129 0.02 -0.90 -9.90
C VAL A 129 0.17 0.51 -9.30
N PRO A 130 -0.48 1.57 -9.82
CA PRO A 130 -0.35 2.92 -9.27
C PRO A 130 -0.92 3.06 -7.85
N TYR A 131 -2.00 2.35 -7.55
CA TYR A 131 -2.58 2.31 -6.21
C TYR A 131 -1.67 1.56 -5.23
N THR A 132 -1.05 0.46 -5.67
CA THR A 132 -0.09 -0.30 -4.86
C THR A 132 1.14 0.54 -4.55
N ARG A 133 1.64 1.34 -5.52
CA ARG A 133 2.72 2.30 -5.28
C ARG A 133 2.35 3.34 -4.22
N THR A 134 1.13 3.88 -4.31
CA THR A 134 0.60 4.85 -3.33
C THR A 134 0.45 4.22 -1.95
N PHE A 135 -0.06 2.98 -1.89
CA PHE A 135 -0.19 2.20 -0.67
C PHE A 135 1.17 2.00 0.02
N ILE A 136 2.20 1.64 -0.75
CA ILE A 136 3.58 1.49 -0.27
C ILE A 136 4.12 2.82 0.27
N TYR A 137 3.93 3.93 -0.46
CA TYR A 137 4.35 5.25 0.00
C TYR A 137 3.74 5.58 1.38
N LEU A 138 2.44 5.32 1.57
CA LEU A 138 1.75 5.60 2.82
C LEU A 138 2.13 4.64 3.95
N ILE A 139 2.50 3.40 3.65
CA ILE A 139 3.05 2.47 4.67
C ILE A 139 4.42 2.91 5.16
N LEU A 140 5.22 3.53 4.29
CA LEU A 140 6.54 4.04 4.66
C LEU A 140 6.49 5.45 5.24
N HIS A 141 5.29 6.02 5.39
CA HIS A 141 5.06 7.35 5.93
C HIS A 141 5.64 7.53 7.35
N SER A 142 6.10 8.74 7.67
CA SER A 142 6.76 9.03 8.95
C SER A 142 5.86 8.88 10.18
N SER A 143 4.58 9.24 10.05
CA SER A 143 3.57 9.10 11.10
C SER A 143 3.08 7.66 11.28
N TYR A 144 3.17 7.16 12.52
CA TYR A 144 2.64 5.84 12.90
C TYR A 144 1.12 5.73 12.75
N ASP A 145 0.37 6.84 12.92
CA ASP A 145 -1.09 6.85 12.78
C ASP A 145 -1.55 6.61 11.35
N VAL A 146 -0.69 6.89 10.38
CA VAL A 146 -0.87 6.55 8.96
C VAL A 146 -0.50 5.08 8.71
N ARG A 147 0.60 4.60 9.28
CA ARG A 147 1.08 3.23 9.05
C ARG A 147 0.18 2.15 9.67
N LYS A 148 -0.27 2.36 10.91
CA LYS A 148 -0.99 1.35 11.69
C LYS A 148 -2.24 0.81 10.96
N PRO A 149 -3.14 1.64 10.40
CA PRO A 149 -4.28 1.17 9.62
C PRO A 149 -3.90 0.35 8.38
N ALA A 150 -2.77 0.67 7.75
CA ALA A 150 -2.28 -0.06 6.58
C ALA A 150 -1.95 -1.52 6.94
N TYR A 151 -1.36 -1.76 8.11
CA TYR A 151 -1.04 -3.11 8.57
C TYR A 151 -2.29 -3.98 8.81
N ASP A 152 -3.38 -3.38 9.28
CA ASP A 152 -4.65 -4.10 9.44
C ASP A 152 -5.26 -4.50 8.10
N ILE A 153 -5.08 -3.66 7.07
CA ILE A 153 -5.52 -3.91 5.70
C ILE A 153 -4.65 -4.98 5.04
N ILE A 154 -3.32 -4.89 5.17
CA ILE A 154 -2.39 -5.94 4.71
C ILE A 154 -2.78 -7.28 5.33
N ARG A 155 -3.01 -7.31 6.65
CA ARG A 155 -3.42 -8.54 7.34
C ARG A 155 -4.70 -9.11 6.74
N ARG A 156 -5.71 -8.30 6.46
CA ARG A 156 -6.96 -8.80 5.85
C ARG A 156 -6.74 -9.29 4.42
N LEU A 157 -6.07 -8.51 3.57
CA LEU A 157 -5.81 -8.87 2.19
C LEU A 157 -4.96 -10.15 2.05
N VAL A 158 -3.94 -10.31 2.90
CA VAL A 158 -3.09 -11.50 2.92
C VAL A 158 -3.78 -12.71 3.57
N ASN A 159 -4.73 -12.53 4.50
CA ASN A 159 -5.48 -13.66 5.05
C ASN A 159 -6.68 -14.08 4.17
N ASN A 160 -7.24 -13.15 3.39
CA ASN A 160 -8.41 -13.39 2.54
C ASN A 160 -8.04 -13.91 1.14
N LEU A 161 -6.83 -14.47 0.97
CA LEU A 161 -6.29 -14.94 -0.30
C LEU A 161 -7.24 -15.96 -0.96
N ARG A 162 -7.98 -15.51 -1.97
CA ARG A 162 -8.58 -16.37 -3.00
C ARG A 162 -7.46 -16.66 -4.00
N SER A 163 -7.20 -17.95 -4.20
CA SER A 163 -5.96 -18.55 -4.69
C SER A 163 -5.62 -18.39 -6.18
N THR A 164 -6.03 -17.32 -6.86
CA THR A 164 -5.93 -17.27 -8.33
C THR A 164 -5.51 -15.90 -8.87
N ASP A 165 -4.21 -15.65 -8.95
CA ASP A 165 -3.56 -14.79 -9.97
C ASP A 165 -2.93 -13.47 -9.53
N THR A 166 -2.91 -13.10 -8.26
CA THR A 166 -1.92 -12.09 -7.78
C THR A 166 -1.84 -12.09 -6.27
N ASP A 167 -0.81 -12.76 -5.75
CA ASP A 167 -0.53 -12.64 -4.34
C ASP A 167 -0.06 -11.22 -4.03
N ILE A 168 -0.93 -10.46 -3.40
CA ILE A 168 -0.69 -9.09 -2.94
C ILE A 168 0.62 -8.97 -2.15
N SER A 169 1.01 -10.03 -1.44
CA SER A 169 2.29 -10.17 -0.75
C SER A 169 3.48 -9.98 -1.69
N LEU A 170 3.47 -10.59 -2.88
CA LEU A 170 4.54 -10.43 -3.87
C LEU A 170 4.53 -9.05 -4.52
N ALA A 171 3.34 -8.49 -4.79
CA ALA A 171 3.21 -7.14 -5.33
C ALA A 171 3.76 -6.10 -4.35
N LEU A 172 3.40 -6.21 -3.07
CA LEU A 172 3.89 -5.36 -1.99
C LEU A 172 5.40 -5.52 -1.80
N LEU A 173 5.93 -6.74 -1.72
CA LEU A 173 7.38 -6.96 -1.59
C LEU A 173 8.15 -6.42 -2.79
N THR A 174 7.65 -6.62 -4.01
CA THR A 174 8.27 -6.11 -5.23
C THR A 174 8.26 -4.59 -5.25
N GLY A 175 7.14 -3.96 -4.92
CA GLY A 175 7.04 -2.50 -4.89
C GLY A 175 7.84 -1.88 -3.75
N LEU A 176 7.90 -2.51 -2.57
CA LEU A 176 8.77 -2.10 -1.47
C LEU A 176 10.25 -2.14 -1.90
N THR A 177 10.61 -3.20 -2.62
CA THR A 177 11.96 -3.40 -3.14
C THR A 177 12.32 -2.38 -4.23
N SER A 178 11.37 -1.99 -5.09
CA SER A 178 11.59 -0.95 -6.09
C SER A 178 11.59 0.46 -5.48
N PHE A 179 10.80 0.70 -4.44
CA PHE A 179 10.82 1.96 -3.71
C PHE A 179 12.21 2.22 -3.12
N LEU A 180 12.83 1.22 -2.50
CA LEU A 180 14.17 1.32 -1.96
C LEU A 180 15.25 1.60 -3.02
N ASP A 181 15.08 1.18 -4.27
CA ASP A 181 16.02 1.51 -5.36
C ASP A 181 16.05 3.00 -5.70
N HIS A 182 14.88 3.63 -5.61
CA HIS A 182 14.68 5.03 -5.98
C HIS A 182 14.77 5.95 -4.76
N PHE A 183 14.82 5.37 -3.56
CA PHE A 183 14.94 6.12 -2.32
C PHE A 183 16.35 6.69 -2.17
N GLN A 184 16.51 7.95 -2.57
CA GLN A 184 17.74 8.70 -2.32
C GLN A 184 17.82 9.01 -0.82
N VAL A 185 18.77 8.40 -0.13
CA VAL A 185 19.12 8.72 1.26
C VAL A 185 19.66 10.14 1.28
N THR A 186 18.82 11.11 1.62
CA THR A 186 19.26 12.48 1.88
C THR A 186 19.78 12.53 3.31
N ASN A 187 21.08 12.27 3.45
CA ASN A 187 21.82 12.50 4.69
C ASN A 187 22.14 14.00 4.84
N GLU A 188 21.16 14.88 4.82
CA GLU A 188 21.42 16.29 5.15
C GLU A 188 20.31 16.85 6.03
N THR A 189 20.73 17.22 7.23
CA THR A 189 20.14 18.27 8.05
C THR A 189 20.16 19.59 7.27
N SER A 190 19.34 19.72 6.23
CA SER A 190 19.03 21.02 5.65
C SER A 190 17.82 21.56 6.40
N SER A 191 18.13 22.36 7.42
CA SER A 191 17.23 23.34 7.99
C SER A 191 16.74 24.26 6.86
N ASN A 192 15.60 23.94 6.26
CA ASN A 192 14.76 24.88 5.55
C ASN A 192 13.32 24.37 5.59
N ASP A 193 12.44 25.27 6.02
CA ASP A 193 11.01 25.09 6.26
C ASP A 193 10.19 24.82 4.99
N ASP A 194 10.48 23.71 4.30
CA ASP A 194 9.56 23.14 3.33
C ASP A 194 8.98 21.86 3.91
N ALA A 195 7.65 21.81 4.00
CA ALA A 195 6.83 20.68 4.44
C ALA A 195 6.96 19.41 3.55
N ASN A 196 8.11 19.23 2.89
CA ASN A 196 8.49 17.99 2.25
C ASN A 196 8.83 16.98 3.34
N GLN A 197 8.01 15.96 3.46
CA GLN A 197 8.21 14.80 4.32
C GLN A 197 9.57 14.15 4.01
N GLN A 198 10.62 14.61 4.69
CA GLN A 198 11.92 13.95 4.70
C GLN A 198 11.73 12.64 5.44
N LEU A 199 11.63 11.56 4.67
CA LEU A 199 11.53 10.21 5.19
C LEU A 199 12.84 9.87 5.90
N ASN A 200 12.86 9.97 7.22
CA ASN A 200 14.02 9.60 8.02
C ASN A 200 14.34 8.12 7.80
N LEU A 201 15.60 7.83 7.48
CA LEU A 201 16.13 6.49 7.22
C LEU A 201 15.72 5.47 8.30
N THR A 202 15.77 5.88 9.57
CA THR A 202 15.41 5.03 10.71
C THR A 202 13.92 4.68 10.70
N THR A 203 13.06 5.64 10.37
CA THR A 203 11.61 5.45 10.29
C THR A 203 11.24 4.55 9.10
N VAL A 204 11.86 4.77 7.93
CA VAL A 204 11.65 3.94 6.74
C VAL A 204 12.09 2.50 7.00
N SER A 205 13.27 2.32 7.61
CA SER A 205 13.79 0.99 7.94
C SER A 205 12.86 0.23 8.88
N LYS A 206 12.36 0.91 9.92
CA LYS A 206 11.42 0.31 10.87
C LYS A 206 10.06 0.01 10.24
N ALA A 207 9.52 0.94 9.44
CA ALA A 207 8.27 0.73 8.71
C ALA A 207 8.38 -0.45 7.74
N PHE A 208 9.53 -0.60 7.09
CA PHE A 208 9.82 -1.72 6.20
C PHE A 208 9.89 -3.05 6.95
N GLU A 209 10.64 -3.12 8.07
CA GLU A 209 10.68 -4.31 8.95
C GLU A 209 9.25 -4.68 9.41
N GLU A 210 8.48 -3.71 9.91
CA GLU A 210 7.11 -3.93 10.37
C GLU A 210 6.20 -4.48 9.24
N THR A 211 6.36 -3.98 8.02
CA THR A 211 5.58 -4.41 6.85
C THR A 211 5.91 -5.84 6.44
N ILE A 212 7.21 -6.15 6.30
CA ILE A 212 7.68 -7.48 5.95
C ILE A 212 7.24 -8.51 7.00
N LEU A 213 7.39 -8.19 8.29
CA LEU A 213 6.93 -9.06 9.37
C LEU A 213 5.40 -9.19 9.40
N CYS A 214 4.67 -8.14 9.05
CA CYS A 214 3.20 -8.19 8.93
C CYS A 214 2.77 -9.17 7.83
N ILE A 215 3.40 -9.11 6.65
CA ILE A 215 3.16 -10.05 5.54
C ILE A 215 3.45 -11.48 5.99
N ALA A 216 4.63 -11.73 6.60
CA ALA A 216 5.02 -13.06 7.06
C ALA A 216 4.04 -13.64 8.09
N LYS A 217 3.64 -12.87 9.10
CA LYS A 217 2.71 -13.32 10.15
C LYS A 217 1.30 -13.56 9.64
N SER A 218 0.90 -12.87 8.58
CA SER A 218 -0.44 -12.97 8.02
C SER A 218 -0.56 -14.12 7.03
N MET A 219 0.55 -14.77 6.70
CA MET A 219 0.59 -15.88 5.77
C MET A 219 0.15 -17.18 6.46
N ARG A 220 -0.93 -17.80 5.97
CA ARG A 220 -1.43 -19.11 6.45
C ARG A 220 -1.38 -20.19 5.35
N MET A 221 -0.49 -20.03 4.38
CA MET A 221 -0.56 -20.77 3.11
C MET A 221 -0.02 -22.20 3.22
N GLN A 222 -0.69 -23.14 2.54
CA GLN A 222 -0.29 -24.55 2.42
C GLN A 222 0.62 -24.83 1.20
N ASP A 223 0.73 -23.90 0.23
CA ASP A 223 1.55 -24.11 -0.97
C ASP A 223 3.03 -23.76 -0.74
N GLU A 224 3.85 -24.80 -0.70
CA GLU A 224 5.31 -24.71 -0.51
C GLU A 224 6.03 -23.95 -1.63
N LYS A 225 5.57 -24.02 -2.89
CA LYS A 225 6.24 -23.29 -4.00
C LYS A 225 6.09 -21.78 -3.83
N PHE A 226 4.92 -21.36 -3.37
CA PHE A 226 4.66 -19.95 -3.12
C PHE A 226 5.46 -19.43 -1.92
N LYS A 227 5.57 -20.22 -0.83
CA LYS A 227 6.44 -19.89 0.32
C LYS A 227 7.88 -19.67 -0.11
N GLN A 228 8.41 -20.53 -0.97
CA GLN A 228 9.78 -20.41 -1.51
C GLN A 228 9.95 -19.14 -2.35
N THR A 229 9.01 -18.86 -3.25
CA THR A 229 9.04 -17.65 -4.08
C THR A 229 9.01 -16.37 -3.23
N LEU A 230 8.20 -16.36 -2.16
CA LEU A 230 8.13 -15.25 -1.22
C LEU A 230 9.41 -15.11 -0.40
N ALA A 231 9.98 -16.23 0.06
CA ALA A 231 11.26 -16.28 0.77
C ALA A 231 12.39 -15.71 -0.09
N ASP A 232 12.50 -16.12 -1.36
CA ASP A 232 13.49 -15.59 -2.31
C ASP A 232 13.33 -14.07 -2.47
N ARG A 233 12.09 -13.59 -2.64
CA ARG A 233 11.81 -12.17 -2.88
C ARG A 233 12.07 -11.31 -1.66
N ALA A 234 11.79 -11.80 -0.46
CA ALA A 234 12.06 -11.08 0.77
C ALA A 234 13.55 -11.09 1.14
N LEU A 235 14.25 -12.19 0.86
CA LEU A 235 15.71 -12.25 0.97
C LEU A 235 16.37 -11.22 0.06
N LEU A 236 15.91 -11.15 -1.20
CA LEU A 236 16.29 -10.08 -2.12
C LEU A 236 16.04 -8.70 -1.50
N ALA A 237 14.85 -8.46 -0.97
CA ALA A 237 14.49 -7.17 -0.37
C ALA A 237 15.39 -6.80 0.83
N CYS A 238 15.69 -7.77 1.71
CA CYS A 238 16.51 -7.58 2.91
C CYS A 238 18.00 -7.42 2.60
N CYS A 239 18.55 -8.21 1.67
CA CYS A 239 19.97 -8.21 1.34
C CYS A 239 20.39 -7.01 0.48
N SER A 240 19.43 -6.42 -0.23
CA SER A 240 19.74 -5.46 -1.29
C SER A 240 19.71 -4.00 -0.86
N SER A 241 19.28 -3.70 0.36
CA SER A 241 19.21 -2.34 0.87
C SER A 241 20.19 -2.15 2.02
N SER A 242 21.20 -1.30 1.81
CA SER A 242 22.11 -0.83 2.87
C SER A 242 21.38 -0.24 4.08
N ILE A 243 20.16 0.26 3.84
CA ILE A 243 19.23 0.83 4.81
C ILE A 243 18.74 -0.21 5.83
N LEU A 244 18.52 -1.45 5.40
CA LEU A 244 18.02 -2.54 6.25
C LEU A 244 19.15 -3.28 6.96
N LEU A 245 20.31 -3.36 6.30
CA LEU A 245 21.53 -3.90 6.88
C LEU A 245 21.97 -3.14 8.13
N SER A 246 21.77 -1.81 8.17
CA SER A 246 22.14 -0.98 9.32
C SER A 246 21.15 -1.05 10.49
N SER A 247 19.89 -1.40 10.23
CA SER A 247 18.82 -1.37 11.25
C SER A 247 18.53 -2.74 11.87
N SER A 248 18.72 -3.83 11.11
CA SER A 248 18.32 -5.17 11.55
C SER A 248 19.07 -6.29 10.81
N GLU A 249 20.30 -6.59 11.23
CA GLU A 249 21.16 -7.63 10.64
C GLU A 249 20.50 -9.02 10.53
N LYS A 250 19.50 -9.30 11.38
CA LYS A 250 18.80 -10.59 11.49
C LYS A 250 17.35 -10.57 10.97
N LEU A 251 16.94 -9.51 10.24
CA LEU A 251 15.56 -9.39 9.75
C LEU A 251 15.17 -10.55 8.82
N TRP A 252 16.04 -10.91 7.89
CA TRP A 252 15.82 -12.01 6.97
C TRP A 252 15.63 -13.35 7.70
N LEU A 253 16.40 -13.60 8.77
CA LEU A 253 16.24 -14.78 9.63
C LEU A 253 14.86 -14.80 10.31
N LYS A 254 14.45 -13.67 10.91
CA LYS A 254 13.13 -13.56 11.55
C LYS A 254 12.00 -13.81 10.54
N PHE A 255 12.15 -13.28 9.34
CA PHE A 255 11.15 -13.42 8.28
C PHE A 255 11.00 -14.87 7.81
N LEU A 256 12.11 -15.54 7.51
CA LEU A 256 12.06 -16.94 7.09
C LEU A 256 11.53 -17.85 8.18
N TYR A 257 11.90 -17.60 9.43
CA TYR A 257 11.36 -18.32 10.56
C TYR A 257 9.84 -18.15 10.68
N LEU A 258 9.29 -17.00 10.29
CA LEU A 258 7.84 -16.76 10.27
C LEU A 258 7.14 -17.40 9.07
N ILE A 259 7.75 -17.39 7.87
CA ILE A 259 7.18 -18.05 6.68
C ILE A 259 7.07 -19.57 6.88
N PHE A 260 8.09 -20.19 7.45
CA PHE A 260 8.13 -21.64 7.68
C PHE A 260 7.51 -22.03 9.02
N ASP A 261 6.50 -21.29 9.50
CA ASP A 261 5.73 -21.59 10.71
C ASP A 261 6.58 -21.92 11.95
N LYS A 262 7.72 -21.22 12.11
CA LYS A 262 8.68 -21.43 13.21
C LYS A 262 9.34 -22.82 13.23
N LYS A 263 9.21 -23.59 12.15
CA LYS A 263 9.87 -24.89 11.99
C LYS A 263 11.29 -24.68 11.49
N GLN A 264 12.22 -24.67 12.44
CA GLN A 264 13.63 -24.45 12.17
C GLN A 264 14.20 -25.40 11.10
N ASN A 265 13.79 -26.67 11.11
CA ASN A 265 14.25 -27.67 10.14
C ASN A 265 13.82 -27.36 8.70
N GLU A 266 12.62 -26.80 8.49
CA GLU A 266 12.14 -26.47 7.14
C GLU A 266 12.88 -25.25 6.57
N ALA A 267 13.13 -24.23 7.40
CA ALA A 267 13.93 -23.07 7.03
C ALA A 267 15.39 -23.45 6.72
N GLU A 268 16.02 -24.30 7.55
CA GLU A 268 17.38 -24.79 7.32
C GLU A 268 17.48 -25.65 6.06
N ASN A 269 16.49 -26.51 5.80
CA ASN A 269 16.43 -27.31 4.58
C ASN A 269 16.25 -26.44 3.33
N TYR A 270 15.40 -25.41 3.39
CA TYR A 270 15.26 -24.46 2.31
C TYR A 270 16.59 -23.76 2.00
N PHE A 271 17.34 -23.31 3.02
CA PHE A 271 18.67 -22.75 2.81
C PHE A 271 19.61 -23.75 2.15
N LYS A 272 19.78 -24.94 2.74
CA LYS A 272 20.71 -25.96 2.24
C LYS A 272 20.43 -26.34 0.78
N ASN A 273 19.15 -26.41 0.41
CA ASN A 273 18.73 -26.80 -0.93
C ASN A 273 18.84 -25.66 -1.95
N ASN A 274 18.82 -24.39 -1.51
CA ASN A 274 18.79 -23.22 -2.38
C ASN A 274 20.04 -22.33 -2.26
N VAL A 275 21.10 -22.72 -1.53
CA VAL A 275 22.31 -21.90 -1.31
C VAL A 275 22.84 -21.31 -2.61
N ASN A 276 23.00 -22.13 -3.65
CA ASN A 276 23.57 -21.68 -4.93
C ASN A 276 22.66 -20.65 -5.63
N SER A 277 21.34 -20.87 -5.59
CA SER A 277 20.36 -19.92 -6.13
C SER A 277 20.39 -18.62 -5.34
N LEU A 278 20.39 -18.69 -4.00
CA LEU A 278 20.43 -17.52 -3.12
C LEU A 278 21.73 -16.72 -3.28
N VAL A 279 22.87 -17.40 -3.40
CA VAL A 279 24.17 -16.77 -3.67
C VAL A 279 24.16 -16.13 -5.06
N GLN A 280 23.61 -16.79 -6.07
CA GLN A 280 23.46 -16.22 -7.40
C GLN A 280 22.55 -14.98 -7.36
N ILE A 281 21.41 -15.06 -6.69
CA ILE A 281 20.43 -13.98 -6.48
C ILE A 281 21.08 -12.78 -5.77
N CYS A 282 21.97 -13.02 -4.79
CA CYS A 282 22.71 -11.96 -4.11
C CYS A 282 23.80 -11.37 -5.03
N THR A 283 24.56 -12.21 -5.73
CA THR A 283 25.72 -11.79 -6.55
C THR A 283 25.33 -11.15 -7.90
N THR A 284 24.24 -11.58 -8.53
CA THR A 284 23.69 -10.91 -9.74
C THR A 284 22.94 -9.63 -9.40
N ASN A 285 22.69 -9.39 -8.11
CA ASN A 285 22.07 -8.15 -7.67
C ASN A 285 23.06 -6.99 -7.85
N GLN A 286 22.82 -6.16 -8.87
CA GLN A 286 23.59 -4.93 -9.15
C GLN A 286 23.66 -3.95 -7.95
N ARG A 287 22.90 -4.23 -6.89
CA ARG A 287 22.81 -3.45 -5.66
C ARG A 287 23.97 -3.71 -4.69
N LEU A 288 24.52 -4.93 -4.62
CA LEU A 288 25.72 -5.22 -3.82
C LEU A 288 27.00 -4.72 -4.49
N THR A 289 27.04 -4.68 -5.82
CA THR A 289 28.19 -4.15 -6.57
C THR A 289 28.34 -2.63 -6.49
N LYS A 290 27.28 -1.88 -6.15
CA LYS A 290 27.34 -0.43 -5.93
C LYS A 290 27.74 -0.03 -4.49
N LEU A 291 27.57 -0.93 -3.52
CA LEU A 291 27.86 -0.67 -2.10
C LEU A 291 29.27 -1.09 -1.66
N VAL A 292 29.96 -1.90 -2.46
CA VAL A 292 31.36 -2.27 -2.25
C VAL A 292 32.20 -1.48 -3.25
N PRO A 293 32.92 -0.40 -2.84
CA PRO A 293 34.04 0.06 -3.65
C PRO A 293 34.98 -1.14 -3.80
N ALA A 294 35.50 -1.36 -5.01
CA ALA A 294 36.31 -2.51 -5.44
C ALA A 294 37.66 -2.66 -4.71
N THR A 295 37.68 -2.60 -3.39
CA THR A 295 38.87 -2.71 -2.56
C THR A 295 38.59 -3.64 -1.40
N LYS A 296 39.24 -4.80 -1.50
CA LYS A 296 39.50 -5.82 -0.47
C LYS A 296 38.38 -6.85 -0.23
N ILE A 297 38.15 -7.68 -1.25
CA ILE A 297 38.08 -9.12 -1.00
C ILE A 297 39.50 -9.64 -1.23
N LYS A 298 40.28 -9.79 -0.15
CA LYS A 298 41.48 -10.63 -0.18
C LYS A 298 41.03 -12.03 0.27
N THR A 299 41.28 -12.99 -0.61
CA THR A 299 41.36 -14.43 -0.36
C THR A 299 42.14 -14.74 0.91
#